data_AF-A0A6G3XLA9-F1
#
_entry.id   AF-A0A6G3XLA9-F1
#
_cell.length_a   1.000
_cell.length_b   1.000
_cell.length_c   1.000
_cell.angle_alpha   90.00
_cell.angle_beta   90.00
_cell.angle_gamma   90.00
#
_symmetry.space_group_name_H-M   'P 1'
#
loop_
_entity.id
_entity.type
_entity.pdbx_description
1 polymer ?
#
loop_
_entity_poly.entity_id
_entity_poly.type
_entity_poly.pdbx_seq_one_letter_code
_entity_poly.pdbx_strand_id
1 'polypeptide(L)'
;TGGFKFLLCPRGTSFLTVTEEAQDTLPPLFAGWVSAGAPWTSNYGPLERLAPTARGFDEPPAFLSYHGAEHSLGLLAEVGADALYAHATGLAARLRAGLARLGHGSVPGESAIVSVPGLEDRQPDLVKAGIAVSAPAGNLRISCHLYNT
;
A
#
# COMPACT_ATOMS: atom_id res chain seq x y z
N THR A 1 -6.28 2.08 3.25
CA THR A 1 -4.96 1.78 2.64
C THR A 1 -4.65 0.30 2.79
N GLY A 2 -4.33 -0.42 1.71
CA GLY A 2 -4.05 -1.87 1.78
C GLY A 2 -2.54 -2.16 1.78
N GLY A 3 -2.08 -3.04 2.68
CA GLY A 3 -0.67 -3.39 2.85
C GLY A 3 -0.09 -4.24 1.71
N PHE A 4 -0.94 -4.87 0.90
CA PHE A 4 -0.51 -5.83 -0.13
C PHE A 4 0.17 -5.24 -1.38
N LYS A 5 0.44 -3.93 -1.37
CA LYS A 5 1.12 -3.23 -2.46
C LYS A 5 2.59 -3.06 -2.10
N PHE A 6 3.05 -1.82 -1.94
CA PHE A 6 4.44 -1.51 -1.64
C PHE A 6 4.90 -1.97 -0.26
N LEU A 7 3.99 -2.33 0.65
CA LEU A 7 4.35 -2.91 1.95
C LEU A 7 4.53 -4.43 1.92
N LEU A 8 4.31 -5.08 0.76
CA LEU A 8 4.50 -6.52 0.55
C LEU A 8 3.69 -7.42 1.51
N CYS A 9 2.71 -6.88 2.24
CA CYS A 9 1.89 -7.67 3.16
C CYS A 9 0.96 -8.62 2.37
N PRO A 10 0.43 -9.67 3.01
CA PRO A 10 -0.67 -10.44 2.43
C PRO A 10 -1.93 -9.58 2.22
N ARG A 11 -2.75 -9.94 1.23
CA ARG A 11 -4.13 -9.40 1.09
C ARG A 11 -4.91 -9.63 2.39
N GLY A 12 -5.73 -8.66 2.77
CA GLY A 12 -6.44 -8.64 4.05
C GLY A 12 -5.75 -7.82 5.15
N THR A 13 -4.52 -7.36 4.92
CA THR A 13 -3.83 -6.43 5.83
C THR A 13 -4.10 -4.98 5.42
N SER A 14 -4.52 -4.16 6.38
CA SER A 14 -4.70 -2.72 6.21
C SER A 14 -4.33 -1.97 7.48
N PHE A 15 -3.91 -0.72 7.33
CA PHE A 15 -3.57 0.13 8.46
C PHE A 15 -4.32 1.45 8.34
N LEU A 16 -4.85 1.90 9.46
CA LEU A 16 -5.39 3.23 9.65
C LEU A 16 -4.40 4.00 10.54
N THR A 17 -4.07 5.22 10.13
CA THR A 17 -3.39 6.19 10.99
C THR A 17 -4.33 7.37 11.15
N VAL A 18 -4.57 7.79 12.39
CA VAL A 18 -5.45 8.91 12.75
C VAL A 18 -4.73 9.74 13.80
N THR A 19 -4.85 11.06 13.70
CA THR A 19 -4.36 11.99 14.73
C THR A 19 -5.31 11.98 15.91
N GLU A 20 -4.83 12.38 17.10
CA GLU A 20 -5.67 12.46 18.31
C GLU A 20 -6.93 13.30 18.08
N GLU A 21 -6.79 14.48 17.45
CA GLU A 21 -7.91 15.38 17.08
C GLU A 21 -8.91 14.72 16.12
N ALA A 22 -8.45 13.93 15.15
CA ALA A 22 -9.35 13.28 14.20
C ALA A 22 -10.22 12.21 14.89
N GLN A 23 -9.73 11.60 15.97
CA GLN A 23 -10.50 10.59 16.72
C GLN A 23 -11.76 11.18 17.37
N ASP A 24 -11.79 12.50 17.63
CA ASP A 24 -12.94 13.17 18.25
C ASP A 24 -14.14 13.30 17.29
N THR A 25 -13.90 13.24 15.98
CA THR A 25 -14.92 13.48 14.94
C THR A 25 -15.16 12.30 14.00
N LEU A 26 -14.20 11.37 13.89
CA LEU A 26 -14.34 10.20 13.04
C LEU A 26 -15.36 9.20 13.63
N PRO A 27 -16.41 8.81 12.87
CA PRO A 27 -17.38 7.84 13.34
C PRO A 27 -16.78 6.41 13.32
N PRO A 28 -16.86 5.64 14.41
CA PRO A 28 -16.39 4.26 14.48
C PRO A 28 -17.46 3.30 13.97
N LEU A 29 -17.64 3.26 12.63
CA LEU A 29 -18.77 2.59 11.96
C LEU A 29 -18.84 1.08 12.21
N PHE A 30 -17.71 0.41 12.43
CA PHE A 30 -17.61 -1.03 12.62
C PHE A 30 -17.15 -1.42 14.02
N ALA A 31 -17.45 -0.58 15.03
CA ALA A 31 -17.07 -0.82 16.40
C ALA A 31 -17.60 -2.18 16.92
N GLY A 32 -16.69 -2.97 17.48
CA GLY A 32 -16.97 -4.24 18.15
C GLY A 32 -16.11 -4.44 19.39
N TRP A 33 -16.12 -5.64 19.97
CA TRP A 33 -15.40 -5.97 21.19
C TRP A 33 -13.88 -5.69 21.11
N VAL A 34 -13.28 -5.78 19.91
CA VAL A 34 -11.86 -5.44 19.66
C VAL A 34 -11.60 -3.94 19.81
N SER A 35 -12.56 -3.10 19.43
CA SER A 35 -12.49 -1.64 19.57
C SER A 35 -12.87 -1.11 20.96
N ALA A 36 -13.34 -1.99 21.87
CA ALA A 36 -13.81 -1.61 23.19
C ALA A 36 -12.67 -1.14 24.11
N GLY A 37 -12.98 -0.26 25.07
CA GLY A 37 -12.03 0.19 26.10
C GLY A 37 -11.43 -0.98 26.89
N ALA A 38 -12.24 -2.00 27.19
CA ALA A 38 -11.83 -3.24 27.84
C ALA A 38 -12.18 -4.47 26.97
N PRO A 39 -11.25 -4.91 26.09
CA PRO A 39 -11.45 -6.13 25.29
C PRO A 39 -11.71 -7.35 26.17
N TRP A 40 -12.38 -8.37 25.62
CA TRP A 40 -12.76 -9.64 26.27
C TRP A 40 -13.84 -9.54 27.34
N THR A 41 -14.00 -8.40 28.00
CA THR A 41 -15.14 -8.17 28.91
C THR A 41 -16.32 -7.53 28.20
N SER A 42 -16.11 -6.93 27.03
CA SER A 42 -17.15 -6.29 26.21
C SER A 42 -17.65 -7.17 25.05
N ASN A 43 -17.73 -8.49 25.26
CA ASN A 43 -18.21 -9.43 24.24
C ASN A 43 -19.75 -9.47 24.11
N TYR A 44 -20.48 -8.93 25.09
CA TYR A 44 -21.93 -9.00 25.17
C TYR A 44 -22.53 -7.62 25.46
N GLY A 45 -23.69 -7.36 24.87
CA GLY A 45 -24.44 -6.11 25.07
C GLY A 45 -23.82 -4.90 24.37
N PRO A 46 -24.34 -3.69 24.65
CA PRO A 46 -23.83 -2.45 24.09
C PRO A 46 -22.39 -2.17 24.54
N LEU A 47 -21.60 -1.54 23.66
CA LEU A 47 -20.27 -1.05 24.02
C LEU A 47 -20.39 0.17 24.94
N GLU A 48 -19.87 0.09 26.17
CA GLU A 48 -19.90 1.20 27.13
C GLU A 48 -18.94 2.33 26.77
N ARG A 49 -17.76 1.98 26.24
CA ARG A 49 -16.71 2.93 25.86
C ARG A 49 -15.79 2.30 24.81
N LEU A 50 -15.35 3.10 23.85
CA LEU A 50 -14.31 2.72 22.88
C LEU A 50 -12.91 2.91 23.45
N ALA A 51 -11.93 2.24 22.84
CA ALA A 51 -10.54 2.50 23.14
C ALA A 51 -10.20 3.97 22.85
N PRO A 52 -9.45 4.67 23.72
CA PRO A 52 -9.10 6.08 23.54
C PRO A 52 -7.99 6.31 22.50
N THR A 53 -7.62 5.27 21.76
CA THR A 53 -6.57 5.27 20.74
C THR A 53 -7.17 4.81 19.42
N ALA A 54 -6.36 4.78 18.35
CA ALA A 54 -6.80 4.35 17.03
C ALA A 54 -7.44 2.94 17.03
N ARG A 55 -7.18 2.12 18.05
CA ARG A 55 -7.88 0.84 18.28
C ARG A 55 -9.41 0.98 18.36
N GLY A 56 -9.94 2.16 18.68
CA GLY A 56 -11.39 2.44 18.65
C GLY A 56 -12.01 2.26 17.26
N PHE A 57 -11.18 2.17 16.21
CA PHE A 57 -11.59 1.93 14.83
C PHE A 57 -11.23 0.52 14.34
N ASP A 58 -10.67 -0.35 15.18
CA ASP A 58 -10.27 -1.70 14.79
C ASP A 58 -11.45 -2.65 14.68
N GLU A 59 -11.43 -3.44 13.62
CA GLU A 59 -12.24 -4.64 13.44
C GLU A 59 -11.43 -5.88 13.85
N PRO A 60 -12.09 -7.04 14.09
CA PRO A 60 -11.38 -8.31 14.27
C PRO A 60 -10.36 -8.57 13.15
N PRO A 61 -9.06 -8.72 13.46
CA PRO A 61 -8.04 -8.80 12.43
C PRO A 61 -8.11 -10.12 11.68
N ALA A 62 -7.78 -10.09 10.38
CA ALA A 62 -7.53 -11.29 9.60
C ALA A 62 -6.19 -11.94 10.04
N PHE A 63 -6.23 -12.72 11.13
CA PHE A 63 -5.05 -13.24 11.84
C PHE A 63 -3.91 -13.73 10.93
N LEU A 64 -4.21 -14.59 9.95
CA LEU A 64 -3.19 -15.14 9.05
C LEU A 64 -2.54 -14.08 8.15
N SER A 65 -3.31 -13.10 7.69
CA SER A 65 -2.78 -12.00 6.89
C SER A 65 -1.83 -11.12 7.71
N TYR A 66 -2.17 -10.86 8.97
CA TYR A 66 -1.33 -10.06 9.87
C TYR A 66 -0.07 -10.82 10.32
N HIS A 67 -0.15 -12.15 10.47
CA HIS A 67 1.03 -12.98 10.72
C HIS A 67 2.04 -12.89 9.56
N GLY A 68 1.57 -12.96 8.31
CA GLY A 68 2.46 -12.72 7.16
C GLY A 68 2.91 -11.27 7.03
N ALA A 69 2.09 -10.30 7.46
CA ALA A 69 2.43 -8.89 7.41
C ALA A 69 3.61 -8.54 8.33
N GLU A 70 3.72 -9.18 9.50
CA GLU A 70 4.87 -9.02 10.40
C GLU A 70 6.20 -9.26 9.68
N HIS A 71 6.31 -10.37 8.93
CA HIS A 71 7.51 -10.70 8.18
C HIS A 71 7.78 -9.71 7.03
N SER A 72 6.74 -9.31 6.30
CA SER A 72 6.89 -8.31 5.24
C SER A 72 7.39 -6.97 5.77
N LEU A 73 6.84 -6.50 6.90
CA LEU A 73 7.25 -5.26 7.54
C LEU A 73 8.64 -5.37 8.17
N GLY A 74 8.99 -6.53 8.73
CA GLY A 74 10.34 -6.81 9.23
C GLY A 74 11.40 -6.69 8.12
N LEU A 75 11.14 -7.27 6.95
CA LEU A 75 12.02 -7.13 5.78
C LEU A 75 12.18 -5.66 5.36
N LEU A 76 11.08 -4.92 5.29
CA LEU A 76 11.14 -3.50 4.90
C LEU A 76 11.85 -2.63 5.93
N ALA A 77 11.74 -2.97 7.22
CA ALA A 77 12.47 -2.32 8.29
C ALA A 77 13.98 -2.59 8.19
N GLU A 78 14.38 -3.82 7.86
CA GLU A 78 15.80 -4.18 7.62
C GLU A 78 16.39 -3.43 6.42
N VAL A 79 15.65 -3.35 5.31
CA VAL A 79 16.07 -2.59 4.11
C VAL A 79 16.17 -1.10 4.43
N GLY A 80 15.25 -0.57 5.24
CA GLY A 80 15.14 0.85 5.56
C GLY A 80 14.38 1.65 4.51
N ALA A 81 13.53 2.57 4.97
CA ALA A 81 12.64 3.35 4.11
C ALA A 81 13.40 4.25 3.11
N ASP A 82 14.48 4.90 3.56
CA ASP A 82 15.26 5.82 2.72
C ASP A 82 16.01 5.08 1.62
N ALA A 83 16.61 3.93 1.94
CA ALA A 83 17.31 3.10 0.96
C ALA A 83 16.33 2.52 -0.07
N LEU A 84 15.18 2.03 0.38
CA LEU A 84 14.10 1.58 -0.50
C LEU A 84 13.63 2.70 -1.44
N TYR A 85 13.40 3.89 -0.89
CA TYR A 85 12.97 5.06 -1.64
C TYR A 85 13.99 5.42 -2.71
N ALA A 86 15.27 5.56 -2.34
CA ALA A 86 16.34 5.92 -3.26
C ALA A 86 16.50 4.89 -4.40
N HIS A 87 16.44 3.60 -4.07
CA HIS A 87 16.50 2.52 -5.07
C HIS A 87 15.32 2.55 -6.05
N ALA A 88 14.09 2.51 -5.53
CA ALA A 88 12.89 2.40 -6.36
C ALA A 88 12.67 3.65 -7.23
N THR A 89 12.94 4.84 -6.69
CA THR A 89 12.86 6.10 -7.47
C THR A 89 14.02 6.25 -8.45
N GLY A 90 15.23 5.77 -8.12
CA GLY A 90 16.35 5.70 -9.04
C GLY A 90 16.08 4.81 -10.25
N LEU A 91 15.50 3.63 -10.04
CA LEU A 91 15.03 2.76 -11.12
C LEU A 91 13.96 3.44 -11.98
N ALA A 92 12.99 4.10 -11.34
CA ALA A 92 11.95 4.83 -12.06
C ALA A 92 12.56 5.99 -12.89
N ALA A 93 13.54 6.71 -12.38
CA ALA A 93 14.25 7.76 -13.12
C ALA A 93 15.00 7.18 -14.34
N ARG A 94 15.69 6.04 -14.18
CA ARG A 94 16.36 5.34 -15.27
C ARG A 94 15.37 4.87 -16.35
N LEU A 95 14.21 4.36 -15.93
CA LEU A 95 13.12 3.96 -16.81
C LEU A 95 12.55 5.15 -17.60
N ARG A 96 12.27 6.28 -16.93
CA ARG A 96 11.81 7.52 -17.57
C ARG A 96 12.82 8.00 -18.62
N ALA A 97 14.11 8.02 -18.29
CA ALA A 97 15.16 8.43 -19.22
C ALA A 97 15.24 7.49 -20.44
N GLY A 98 15.07 6.18 -20.25
CA GLY A 98 15.01 5.20 -21.32
C GLY A 98 13.82 5.42 -22.27
N LEU A 99 12.63 5.58 -21.71
CA LEU A 99 11.40 5.85 -22.46
C LEU A 99 11.50 7.17 -23.25
N ALA A 100 12.07 8.22 -22.65
CA ALA A 100 12.28 9.50 -23.31
C ALA A 100 13.19 9.37 -24.55
N ARG A 101 14.27 8.56 -24.47
CA ARG A 101 15.13 8.28 -25.63
C ARG A 101 14.40 7.53 -26.76
N LEU A 102 13.35 6.78 -26.42
CA LEU A 102 12.48 6.10 -27.39
C LEU A 102 11.33 6.99 -27.90
N GLY A 103 11.29 8.27 -27.52
CA GLY A 103 10.23 9.20 -27.91
C GLY A 103 8.94 9.07 -27.09
N HIS A 104 8.99 8.39 -25.94
CA HIS A 104 7.84 8.17 -25.06
C HIS A 104 7.98 8.98 -23.77
N GLY A 105 7.26 10.11 -23.69
CA GLY A 105 7.21 10.94 -22.49
C GLY A 105 6.35 10.31 -21.40
N SER A 106 6.85 10.27 -20.17
CA SER A 106 6.08 9.86 -18.99
C SER A 106 5.44 11.06 -18.29
N VAL A 107 4.38 10.83 -17.52
CA VAL A 107 3.85 11.81 -16.57
C VAL A 107 4.96 12.27 -15.60
N PRO A 108 5.18 13.59 -15.41
CA PRO A 108 6.18 14.09 -14.47
C PRO A 108 5.91 13.66 -13.03
N GLY A 109 6.97 13.38 -12.27
CA GLY A 109 6.88 13.11 -10.83
C GLY A 109 8.02 12.26 -10.27
N GLU A 110 8.25 12.39 -8.98
CA GLU A 110 9.30 11.67 -8.22
C GLU A 110 8.68 10.54 -7.42
N SER A 111 8.18 9.53 -8.13
CA SER A 111 7.66 8.30 -7.52
C SER A 111 8.31 7.06 -8.13
N ALA A 112 8.18 5.92 -7.45
CA ALA A 112 8.56 4.61 -7.98
C ALA A 112 7.63 4.11 -9.11
N ILE A 113 6.59 4.87 -9.46
CA ILE A 113 5.63 4.55 -10.52
C ILE A 113 5.90 5.43 -11.74
N VAL A 114 6.00 4.81 -12.91
CA VAL A 114 6.12 5.48 -14.20
C VAL A 114 4.84 5.22 -15.00
N SER A 115 4.14 6.29 -15.35
CA SER A 115 2.95 6.25 -16.20
C SER A 115 3.27 6.90 -17.54
N VAL A 116 2.99 6.20 -18.64
CA VAL A 116 3.23 6.65 -20.01
C VAL A 116 1.89 6.73 -20.75
N PRO A 117 1.39 7.94 -21.05
CA PRO A 117 0.13 8.12 -21.76
C PRO A 117 0.16 7.52 -23.18
N GLY A 118 -0.97 6.97 -23.64
CA GLY A 118 -1.16 6.53 -25.03
C GLY A 118 -0.40 5.23 -25.40
N LEU A 119 0.12 4.50 -24.41
CA LEU A 119 0.80 3.21 -24.61
C LEU A 119 0.06 2.03 -23.96
N GLU A 120 -1.18 2.20 -23.53
CA GLU A 120 -2.02 1.17 -22.93
C GLU A 120 -2.13 -0.09 -23.80
N ASP A 121 -2.25 0.08 -25.13
CA ASP A 121 -2.38 -1.00 -26.10
C ASP A 121 -1.13 -1.88 -26.21
N ARG A 122 0.00 -1.45 -25.63
CA ARG A 122 1.25 -2.23 -25.59
C ARG A 122 1.26 -3.28 -24.47
N GLN A 123 0.36 -3.18 -23.49
CA GLN A 123 0.37 -4.08 -22.33
C GLN A 123 0.24 -5.56 -22.70
N PRO A 124 -0.65 -5.99 -23.63
CA PRO A 124 -0.75 -7.40 -23.99
C PRO A 124 0.55 -7.97 -24.56
N ASP A 125 1.25 -7.20 -25.40
CA ASP A 125 2.51 -7.65 -26.02
C ASP A 125 3.67 -7.67 -25.02
N LEU A 126 3.71 -6.70 -24.11
CA LEU A 126 4.67 -6.70 -22.99
C LEU A 126 4.44 -7.90 -22.05
N VAL A 127 3.19 -8.22 -21.73
CA VAL A 127 2.86 -9.39 -20.89
C VAL A 127 3.26 -10.70 -21.59
N LYS A 128 3.00 -10.84 -22.89
CA LYS A 128 3.47 -12.00 -23.68
C LYS A 128 5.00 -12.11 -23.68
N ALA A 129 5.71 -10.98 -23.62
CA ALA A 129 7.16 -10.94 -23.50
C ALA A 129 7.67 -11.16 -22.06
N GLY A 130 6.78 -11.47 -21.09
CA GLY A 130 7.15 -11.73 -19.69
C GLY A 130 7.28 -10.46 -18.83
N ILE A 131 6.83 -9.31 -19.31
CA ILE A 131 6.92 -8.03 -18.60
C ILE A 131 5.56 -7.72 -17.94
N ALA A 132 5.50 -7.84 -16.62
CA ALA A 132 4.29 -7.58 -15.85
C ALA A 132 4.04 -6.08 -15.67
N VAL A 133 3.02 -5.55 -16.35
CA VAL A 133 2.63 -4.13 -16.32
C VAL A 133 1.11 -3.97 -16.30
N SER A 134 0.64 -2.78 -15.93
CA SER A 134 -0.80 -2.44 -15.90
C SER A 134 -1.11 -1.33 -16.89
N ALA A 135 -2.35 -1.27 -17.40
CA ALA A 135 -2.77 -0.28 -18.38
C ALA A 135 -3.99 0.56 -17.94
N PRO A 136 -3.98 1.21 -16.76
CA PRO A 136 -5.15 1.94 -16.27
C PRO A 136 -5.35 3.28 -16.97
N ALA A 137 -6.61 3.63 -17.26
CA ALA A 137 -7.01 4.98 -17.68
C ALA A 137 -6.17 5.57 -18.84
N GLY A 138 -5.93 4.79 -19.90
CA GLY A 138 -5.19 5.24 -21.08
C GLY A 138 -3.67 5.43 -20.86
N ASN A 139 -3.10 4.76 -19.87
CA ASN A 139 -1.67 4.83 -19.57
C ASN A 139 -1.06 3.43 -19.46
N LEU A 140 0.15 3.24 -19.97
CA LEU A 140 1.01 2.14 -19.55
C LEU A 140 1.66 2.51 -18.22
N ARG A 141 1.38 1.73 -17.16
CA ARG A 141 1.88 1.97 -15.80
C ARG A 141 2.80 0.85 -15.32
N ILE A 142 4.03 1.25 -15.01
CA ILE A 142 5.13 0.41 -14.53
C ILE A 142 5.48 0.84 -13.11
N SER A 143 5.73 -0.11 -12.21
CA SER A 143 6.05 0.17 -10.80
C SER A 143 7.33 -0.54 -10.40
N CYS A 144 8.31 0.22 -9.93
CA CYS A 144 9.58 -0.29 -9.44
C CYS A 144 9.52 -0.55 -7.93
N HIS A 145 10.19 -1.59 -7.47
CA HIS A 145 10.34 -1.95 -6.05
C HIS A 145 11.73 -2.55 -5.78
N LEU A 146 12.00 -2.97 -4.55
CA LEU A 146 13.26 -3.53 -4.06
C LEU A 146 13.76 -4.72 -4.87
N TYR A 147 12.83 -5.53 -5.41
CA TYR A 147 13.15 -6.74 -6.17
C TYR A 147 13.37 -6.48 -7.67
N ASN A 148 13.35 -5.21 -8.11
CA ASN A 148 13.67 -4.83 -9.48
C ASN A 148 15.11 -4.32 -9.62
N THR A 149 15.64 -4.34 -10.84
CA THR A 149 17.04 -3.95 -11.16
C THR A 149 17.15 -3.10 -12.41
#